data_AF-A0A3Q2DKU2-F1
#
_entry.id   AF-A0A3Q2DKU2-F1
#
_cell.length_a   1.000
_cell.length_b   1.000
_cell.length_c   1.000
_cell.angle_alpha   90.00
_cell.angle_beta   90.00
_cell.angle_gamma   90.00
#
_symmetry.space_group_name_H-M   'P 1'
#
loop_
_entity.id
_entity.type
_entity.pdbx_description
1 polymer ?
#
loop_
_entity_poly.entity_id
_entity_poly.type
_entity_poly.pdbx_seq_one_letter_code
_entity_poly.pdbx_strand_id
1 'polypeptide(L)'
;MMCFRGNRDEFYGEVLLLDGRRLPLTSEQGIKVKRSSKAAAIFQLVASHLNLVQVQFFGLRFCDVKQRSFWLDPTRTLLQHQELIGPPYIFYFGVKFYVEDPVKLPDETTRGQFYLQLRQDIQRGVLPCPAHLKPHLLALMLQGEGHRDQLCFSVSADRGDHCGETTSEDQQEVQLIHRTLRYAGS
;
A
#
# COMPACT_ATOMS: atom_id res chain seq x y z
N MET A 1 -25.86 -36.20 -9.52
CA MET A 1 -25.43 -34.81 -9.71
C MET A 1 -25.47 -34.11 -8.37
N MET A 2 -24.32 -33.83 -7.77
CA MET A 2 -24.28 -33.04 -6.54
C MET A 2 -24.33 -31.56 -6.91
N CYS A 3 -25.47 -30.94 -6.61
CA CYS A 3 -25.60 -29.48 -6.65
C CYS A 3 -24.72 -28.92 -5.54
N PHE A 4 -23.51 -28.47 -5.87
CA PHE A 4 -22.79 -27.51 -5.03
C PHE A 4 -23.61 -26.22 -5.01
N ARG A 5 -24.59 -26.14 -4.10
CA ARG A 5 -25.09 -24.86 -3.62
C ARG A 5 -23.96 -24.25 -2.82
N GLY A 6 -23.01 -23.61 -3.52
CA GLY A 6 -22.01 -22.77 -2.91
C GLY A 6 -22.70 -21.81 -1.96
N ASN A 7 -22.25 -21.79 -0.72
CA ASN A 7 -22.83 -21.00 0.34
C ASN A 7 -22.74 -19.52 -0.08
N ARG A 8 -23.86 -18.90 -0.47
CA ARG A 8 -23.89 -17.53 -1.02
C ARG A 8 -23.36 -16.47 -0.04
N ASP A 9 -23.20 -16.86 1.22
CA ASP A 9 -22.72 -16.06 2.34
C ASP A 9 -21.21 -16.21 2.64
N GLU A 10 -20.47 -17.00 1.84
CA GLU A 10 -19.03 -17.15 2.04
C GLU A 10 -18.30 -15.92 1.52
N PHE A 11 -17.92 -15.04 2.44
CA PHE A 11 -17.10 -13.87 2.16
C PHE A 11 -15.63 -14.28 2.16
N TYR A 12 -14.97 -14.11 1.01
CA TYR A 12 -13.54 -14.33 0.87
C TYR A 12 -12.91 -13.05 0.33
N GLY A 13 -12.02 -12.44 1.12
CA GLY A 13 -11.33 -11.23 0.74
C GLY A 13 -10.05 -11.01 1.53
N GLU A 14 -9.22 -10.12 1.01
CA GLU A 14 -7.91 -9.78 1.57
C GLU A 14 -7.62 -8.29 1.40
N VAL A 15 -6.78 -7.76 2.27
CA VAL A 15 -6.28 -6.39 2.22
C VAL A 15 -4.80 -6.42 1.89
N LEU A 16 -4.41 -5.81 0.77
CA LEU A 16 -3.02 -5.55 0.45
C LEU A 16 -2.52 -4.36 1.25
N LEU A 17 -1.52 -4.59 2.11
CA LEU A 17 -0.89 -3.59 2.96
C LEU A 17 0.24 -2.85 2.19
N LEU A 18 0.71 -1.74 2.75
CA LEU A 18 1.75 -0.91 2.13
C LEU A 18 3.15 -1.54 2.16
N ASP A 19 3.37 -2.52 3.05
CA ASP A 19 4.59 -3.34 3.09
C ASP A 19 4.55 -4.54 2.12
N GLY A 20 3.48 -4.66 1.32
CA GLY A 20 3.28 -5.74 0.36
C GLY A 20 2.69 -7.03 0.95
N ARG A 21 2.49 -7.11 2.26
CA ARG A 21 1.82 -8.26 2.88
C ARG A 21 0.32 -8.24 2.58
N ARG A 22 -0.29 -9.42 2.53
CA ARG A 22 -1.74 -9.59 2.37
C ARG A 22 -2.32 -9.99 3.72
N LEU A 23 -3.27 -9.21 4.21
CA LEU A 23 -4.04 -9.52 5.41
C LEU A 23 -5.34 -10.22 4.99
N PRO A 24 -5.48 -11.53 5.21
CA PRO A 24 -6.72 -12.23 4.90
C PRO A 24 -7.83 -11.76 5.86
N LEU A 25 -9.01 -11.49 5.32
CA LEU A 25 -10.20 -11.12 6.09
C LEU A 25 -10.94 -12.39 6.55
N THR A 26 -10.30 -13.20 7.40
CA THR A 26 -10.90 -14.43 7.93
C THR A 26 -11.62 -14.19 9.25
N SER A 27 -12.55 -15.09 9.60
CA SER A 27 -13.33 -15.02 10.85
C SER A 27 -12.48 -15.21 12.12
N GLU A 28 -11.19 -15.52 11.96
CA GLU A 28 -10.25 -15.92 13.01
C GLU A 28 -9.81 -14.75 13.89
N GLN A 29 -9.96 -13.51 13.39
CA GLN A 29 -9.60 -12.28 14.09
C GLN A 29 -10.78 -11.69 14.89
N GLY A 30 -11.77 -12.50 15.24
CA GLY A 30 -12.93 -12.11 16.07
C GLY A 30 -14.04 -11.34 15.35
N ILE A 31 -13.81 -10.88 14.11
CA ILE A 31 -14.82 -10.19 13.29
C ILE A 31 -15.17 -11.06 12.07
N LYS A 32 -16.41 -11.58 12.03
CA LYS A 32 -16.92 -12.28 10.85
C LYS A 32 -17.29 -11.25 9.77
N VAL A 33 -16.37 -10.95 8.86
CA VAL A 33 -16.62 -10.05 7.74
C VAL A 33 -17.62 -10.69 6.78
N LYS A 34 -18.65 -9.92 6.40
CA LYS A 34 -19.69 -10.30 5.44
C LYS A 34 -19.86 -9.16 4.44
N ARG A 35 -20.56 -9.42 3.32
CA ARG A 35 -20.96 -8.33 2.41
C ARG A 35 -21.85 -7.28 3.10
N SER A 36 -22.59 -7.67 4.13
CA SER A 36 -23.40 -6.76 4.96
C SER A 36 -22.60 -5.94 5.96
N SER A 37 -21.32 -6.24 6.16
CA SER A 37 -20.46 -5.48 7.06
C SER A 37 -20.18 -4.08 6.49
N LYS A 38 -20.13 -3.09 7.38
CA LYS A 38 -19.68 -1.73 7.06
C LYS A 38 -18.21 -1.72 6.69
N ALA A 39 -17.82 -0.91 5.71
CA ALA A 39 -16.42 -0.74 5.33
C ALA A 39 -15.58 -0.20 6.49
N ALA A 40 -16.15 0.63 7.38
CA ALA A 40 -15.50 1.08 8.60
C ALA A 40 -15.02 -0.07 9.50
N ALA A 41 -15.78 -1.16 9.62
CA ALA A 41 -15.40 -2.30 10.46
C ALA A 41 -14.16 -3.03 9.91
N ILE A 42 -14.05 -3.13 8.59
CA ILE A 42 -12.90 -3.74 7.91
C ILE A 42 -11.68 -2.85 8.06
N PHE A 43 -11.86 -1.54 7.90
CA PHE A 43 -10.79 -0.58 8.12
C PHE A 43 -10.28 -0.59 9.56
N GLN A 44 -11.18 -0.68 10.55
CA GLN A 44 -10.80 -0.80 11.96
C GLN A 44 -9.98 -2.07 12.24
N LEU A 45 -10.33 -3.20 11.62
CA LEU A 45 -9.53 -4.43 11.73
C LEU A 45 -8.10 -4.22 11.22
N VAL A 46 -7.95 -3.58 10.05
CA VAL A 46 -6.63 -3.26 9.47
C VAL A 46 -5.86 -2.28 10.36
N ALA A 47 -6.52 -1.23 10.85
CA ALA A 47 -5.91 -0.23 11.72
C ALA A 47 -5.42 -0.84 13.03
N SER A 48 -6.21 -1.72 13.65
CA SER A 48 -5.81 -2.47 14.85
C SER A 48 -4.65 -3.44 14.55
N HIS A 49 -4.67 -4.14 13.41
CA HIS A 49 -3.57 -5.02 13.02
C HIS A 49 -2.24 -4.28 12.85
N LEU A 50 -2.31 -3.05 12.35
CA LEU A 50 -1.15 -2.18 12.14
C LEU A 50 -0.81 -1.31 13.36
N ASN A 51 -1.57 -1.38 14.45
CA ASN A 51 -1.45 -0.48 15.62
C ASN A 51 -1.48 1.01 15.25
N LEU A 52 -2.37 1.41 14.34
CA LEU A 52 -2.48 2.80 13.90
C LEU A 52 -3.19 3.69 14.93
N VAL A 53 -2.54 4.79 15.29
CA VAL A 53 -3.13 5.83 16.16
C VAL A 53 -3.91 6.86 15.34
N GLN A 54 -3.33 7.34 14.24
CA GLN A 54 -3.89 8.46 13.45
C GLN A 54 -4.64 7.95 12.21
N VAL A 55 -5.68 7.15 12.45
CA VAL A 55 -6.44 6.43 11.41
C VAL A 55 -7.11 7.34 10.38
N GLN A 56 -7.37 8.61 10.71
CA GLN A 56 -8.05 9.57 9.84
C GLN A 56 -7.31 9.86 8.52
N PHE A 57 -6.00 9.60 8.44
CA PHE A 57 -5.21 9.83 7.23
C PHE A 57 -5.29 8.70 6.22
N PHE A 58 -5.80 7.54 6.62
CA PHE A 58 -5.77 6.32 5.82
C PHE A 58 -7.17 5.89 5.38
N GLY A 59 -7.20 4.97 4.43
CA GLY A 59 -8.43 4.33 4.00
C GLY A 59 -8.19 3.03 3.25
N LEU A 60 -9.29 2.43 2.80
CA LEU A 60 -9.26 1.28 1.91
C LEU A 60 -9.74 1.67 0.53
N ARG A 61 -9.05 1.18 -0.50
CA ARG A 61 -9.46 1.29 -1.90
C ARG A 61 -9.83 -0.07 -2.45
N PHE A 62 -10.60 -0.07 -3.52
CA PHE A 62 -10.84 -1.23 -4.37
C PHE A 62 -10.66 -0.81 -5.83
N CYS A 63 -10.56 -1.79 -6.73
CA CYS A 63 -10.55 -1.55 -8.17
C CYS A 63 -11.85 -2.04 -8.79
N ASP A 64 -12.42 -1.26 -9.71
CA ASP A 64 -13.56 -1.69 -10.52
C ASP A 64 -13.11 -2.55 -11.71
N VAL A 65 -14.09 -2.99 -12.52
CA VAL A 65 -13.86 -3.82 -13.72
C VAL A 65 -13.04 -3.11 -14.80
N LYS A 66 -12.96 -1.79 -14.74
CA LYS A 66 -12.18 -0.94 -15.63
C LYS A 66 -10.82 -0.57 -15.05
N GLN A 67 -10.38 -1.24 -13.97
CA GLN A 67 -9.13 -0.96 -13.25
C GLN A 67 -9.04 0.45 -12.66
N ARG A 68 -10.17 1.14 -12.46
CA ARG A 68 -10.20 2.42 -11.76
C ARG A 68 -10.22 2.19 -10.25
N SER A 69 -9.40 2.94 -9.53
CA SER A 69 -9.31 2.82 -8.07
C SER A 69 -10.29 3.75 -7.38
N PHE A 70 -11.08 3.21 -6.45
CA PHE A 70 -12.07 3.95 -5.67
C PHE A 70 -11.83 3.75 -4.18
N TRP A 71 -12.04 4.81 -3.39
CA TRP A 71 -12.05 4.72 -1.94
C TRP A 71 -13.37 4.11 -1.46
N LEU A 72 -13.29 3.19 -0.49
CA LEU A 72 -14.47 2.73 0.23
C LEU A 72 -15.05 3.87 1.07
N ASP A 73 -16.36 4.01 1.01
CA ASP A 73 -17.10 4.88 1.91
C ASP A 73 -17.28 4.14 3.26
N PRO A 74 -16.67 4.63 4.36
CA PRO A 74 -16.74 3.95 5.66
C PRO A 74 -18.17 3.84 6.20
N THR A 75 -19.08 4.72 5.77
CA THR A 75 -20.48 4.74 6.21
C THR A 75 -21.30 3.64 5.54
N ARG A 76 -20.87 3.19 4.35
CA ARG A 76 -21.55 2.18 3.54
C ARG A 76 -21.08 0.78 3.89
N THR A 77 -21.97 -0.16 3.62
CA THR A 77 -21.68 -1.60 3.64
C THR A 77 -20.99 -2.03 2.35
N LEU A 78 -20.30 -3.17 2.36
CA LEU A 78 -19.68 -3.68 1.14
C LEU A 78 -20.71 -3.94 0.03
N LEU A 79 -21.90 -4.46 0.36
CA LEU A 79 -22.96 -4.71 -0.63
C LEU A 79 -23.44 -3.44 -1.36
N GLN A 80 -23.27 -2.26 -0.76
CA GLN A 80 -23.68 -0.98 -1.34
C GLN A 80 -22.65 -0.44 -2.33
N HIS A 81 -21.45 -1.03 -2.38
CA HIS A 81 -20.44 -0.74 -3.38
C HIS A 81 -20.61 -1.70 -4.56
N GLN A 82 -21.53 -1.38 -5.47
CA GLN A 82 -21.90 -2.24 -6.60
C GLN A 82 -20.74 -2.54 -7.56
N GLU A 83 -19.69 -1.72 -7.54
CA GLU A 83 -18.50 -1.85 -8.37
C GLU A 83 -17.46 -2.83 -7.81
N LEU A 84 -17.68 -3.38 -6.60
CA LEU A 84 -16.76 -4.35 -6.01
C LEU A 84 -16.71 -5.66 -6.79
N ILE A 85 -15.51 -6.04 -7.20
CA ILE A 85 -15.22 -7.33 -7.83
C ILE A 85 -14.88 -8.36 -6.76
N GLY A 86 -15.47 -9.54 -6.86
CA GLY A 86 -15.08 -10.71 -6.08
C GLY A 86 -16.11 -11.85 -6.18
N PRO A 87 -15.87 -12.97 -5.49
CA PRO A 87 -14.64 -13.30 -4.74
C PRO A 87 -13.44 -13.68 -5.64
N PRO A 88 -12.17 -13.51 -5.19
CA PRO A 88 -11.76 -12.82 -3.96
C PRO A 88 -12.02 -11.31 -4.00
N TYR A 89 -12.49 -10.74 -2.89
CA TYR A 89 -12.54 -9.29 -2.71
C TYR A 89 -11.16 -8.76 -2.32
N ILE A 90 -10.55 -7.93 -3.15
CA ILE A 90 -9.22 -7.36 -2.89
C ILE A 90 -9.38 -5.88 -2.55
N PHE A 91 -8.90 -5.52 -1.36
CA PHE A 91 -8.83 -4.13 -0.92
C PHE A 91 -7.37 -3.70 -0.82
N TYR A 92 -7.12 -2.41 -0.99
CA TYR A 92 -5.79 -1.81 -0.92
C TYR A 92 -5.78 -0.80 0.20
N PHE A 93 -4.95 -1.02 1.21
CA PHE A 93 -4.70 -0.03 2.24
C PHE A 93 -3.83 1.09 1.67
N GLY A 94 -4.11 2.34 2.05
CA GLY A 94 -3.30 3.47 1.61
C GLY A 94 -3.65 4.79 2.28
N VAL A 95 -2.83 5.80 1.99
CA VAL A 95 -2.98 7.17 2.48
C VAL A 95 -4.02 7.92 1.64
N LYS A 96 -5.03 8.49 2.30
CA LYS A 96 -6.07 9.32 1.68
C LYS A 96 -5.77 10.81 1.81
N PHE A 97 -5.19 11.21 2.93
CA PHE A 97 -4.88 12.61 3.23
C PHE A 97 -3.42 12.73 3.64
N TYR A 98 -2.65 13.43 2.81
CA TYR A 98 -1.25 13.71 3.11
C TYR A 98 -1.10 14.84 4.11
N VAL A 99 -0.14 14.71 5.01
CA VAL A 99 0.25 15.77 5.94
C VAL A 99 1.30 16.67 5.32
N GLU A 100 1.26 17.97 5.64
CA GLU A 100 2.25 18.94 5.15
C GLU A 100 3.66 18.62 5.64
N ASP A 101 3.77 18.14 6.88
CA ASP A 101 5.05 17.80 7.49
C ASP A 101 4.95 16.46 8.25
N PRO A 102 5.50 15.36 7.69
CA PRO A 102 5.44 14.05 8.31
C PRO A 102 6.28 13.95 9.59
N VAL A 103 7.25 14.87 9.81
CA VAL A 103 8.07 14.88 11.04
C VAL A 103 7.24 15.29 12.25
N LYS A 104 6.17 16.06 12.04
CA LYS A 104 5.25 16.49 13.11
C LYS A 104 4.30 15.39 13.58
N LEU A 105 4.23 14.27 12.85
CA LEU A 105 3.45 13.11 13.32
C LEU A 105 4.17 12.53 14.54
N PRO A 106 3.54 12.46 15.71
CA PRO A 106 4.18 11.95 16.93
C PRO A 106 4.47 10.45 16.86
N ASP A 107 3.62 9.72 16.14
CA ASP A 107 3.62 8.26 16.09
C ASP A 107 4.53 7.73 14.98
N GLU A 108 5.52 6.92 15.36
CA GLU A 108 6.49 6.34 14.43
C GLU A 108 5.85 5.34 13.45
N THR A 109 4.87 4.56 13.92
CA THR A 109 4.15 3.60 13.08
C THR A 109 3.41 4.31 11.95
N THR A 110 2.71 5.40 12.28
CA THR A 110 2.03 6.25 11.30
C THR A 110 3.03 6.84 10.30
N ARG A 111 4.16 7.41 10.77
CA ARG A 111 5.23 7.90 9.87
C ARG A 111 5.76 6.81 8.94
N GLY A 112 5.92 5.58 9.45
CA GLY A 112 6.34 4.42 8.66
C GLY A 112 5.35 4.10 7.53
N GLN A 113 4.05 4.14 7.78
CA GLN A 113 3.05 3.93 6.72
C GLN A 113 3.07 5.03 5.66
N PHE A 114 3.27 6.29 6.06
CA PHE A 114 3.48 7.39 5.09
C PHE A 114 4.70 7.15 4.21
N TYR A 115 5.82 6.74 4.80
CA TYR A 115 7.04 6.39 4.05
C TYR A 115 6.77 5.25 3.04
N LEU A 116 6.10 4.18 3.46
CA LEU A 116 5.80 3.06 2.58
C LEU A 116 4.91 3.46 1.39
N GLN A 117 3.91 4.31 1.61
CA GLN A 117 3.08 4.86 0.53
C GLN A 117 3.90 5.70 -0.45
N LEU A 118 4.70 6.65 0.06
CA LEU A 118 5.54 7.51 -0.78
C LEU A 118 6.52 6.69 -1.62
N ARG A 119 7.13 5.66 -1.02
CA ARG A 119 8.00 4.73 -1.75
C ARG A 119 7.27 4.07 -2.91
N GLN A 120 6.07 3.53 -2.67
CA GLN A 120 5.27 2.92 -3.73
C GLN A 120 4.89 3.92 -4.83
N ASP A 121 4.50 5.14 -4.45
CA ASP A 121 4.06 6.18 -5.40
C ASP A 121 5.22 6.68 -6.27
N ILE A 122 6.43 6.79 -5.72
CA ILE A 122 7.65 7.12 -6.45
C ILE A 122 8.04 5.98 -7.40
N GLN A 123 8.00 4.73 -6.93
CA GLN A 123 8.32 3.55 -7.75
C GLN A 123 7.35 3.35 -8.90
N ARG A 124 6.06 3.64 -8.69
CA ARG A 124 5.02 3.57 -9.74
C ARG A 124 4.99 4.77 -10.67
N GLY A 125 5.78 5.82 -10.39
CA GLY A 125 5.74 7.07 -11.13
C GLY A 125 4.46 7.89 -10.95
N VAL A 126 3.64 7.55 -9.95
CA VAL A 126 2.40 8.29 -9.61
C VAL A 126 2.75 9.65 -9.00
N LEU A 127 3.82 9.70 -8.20
CA LEU A 127 4.34 10.95 -7.67
C LEU A 127 5.42 11.49 -8.62
N PRO A 128 5.18 12.63 -9.31
CA PRO A 128 6.20 13.23 -10.15
C PRO A 128 7.38 13.68 -9.29
N CYS A 129 8.54 13.07 -9.51
CA CYS A 129 9.77 13.40 -8.82
C CYS A 129 10.73 14.09 -9.79
N PRO A 130 11.31 15.25 -9.44
CA PRO A 130 12.38 15.86 -10.23
C PRO A 130 13.52 14.87 -10.43
N ALA A 131 14.03 14.77 -11.67
CA ALA A 131 15.05 13.77 -12.03
C ALA A 131 16.28 13.80 -11.11
N HIS A 132 16.74 14.98 -10.72
CA HIS A 132 17.90 15.15 -9.83
C HIS A 132 17.65 14.69 -8.37
N LEU A 133 16.39 14.66 -7.91
CA LEU A 133 16.05 14.22 -6.55
C LEU A 133 15.83 12.70 -6.48
N LYS A 134 15.44 12.07 -7.58
CA LYS A 134 15.11 10.64 -7.61
C LYS A 134 16.27 9.75 -7.12
N PRO A 135 17.53 9.93 -7.57
CA PRO A 135 18.66 9.15 -7.06
C PRO A 135 18.90 9.32 -5.56
N HIS A 136 18.75 10.54 -5.05
CA HIS A 136 18.92 10.86 -3.63
C HIS A 136 17.85 10.18 -2.76
N LEU A 137 16.58 10.25 -3.17
CA LEU A 137 15.48 9.59 -2.46
C LEU A 137 15.65 8.07 -2.43
N LEU A 138 16.05 7.47 -3.55
CA LEU A 138 16.32 6.04 -3.63
C LEU A 138 17.49 5.61 -2.74
N ALA A 139 18.56 6.41 -2.68
CA ALA A 139 19.69 6.15 -1.80
C ALA A 139 19.30 6.21 -0.31
N LEU A 140 18.45 7.17 0.07
CA LEU A 140 17.92 7.29 1.43
C LEU A 140 16.98 6.12 1.79
N MET A 141 16.13 5.67 0.85
CA MET A 141 15.30 4.47 1.03
C MET A 141 16.17 3.24 1.27
N LEU A 142 17.23 3.06 0.46
CA LEU A 142 18.18 1.94 0.62
C LEU A 142 18.87 1.96 2.00
N GLN A 143 19.17 3.16 2.51
CA GLN A 143 19.76 3.32 3.84
C GLN A 143 18.78 2.93 4.96
N GLY A 144 17.49 3.28 4.82
CA GLY A 144 16.45 2.96 5.80
C GLY A 144 16.07 1.48 5.88
N GLU A 145 16.13 0.76 4.75
CA GLU A 145 15.73 -0.66 4.67
C GLU A 145 16.82 -1.63 5.19
N GLY A 146 18.05 -1.13 5.39
CA GLY A 146 19.21 -1.98 5.67
C GLY A 146 19.53 -2.94 4.51
N HIS A 147 20.44 -3.89 4.71
CA HIS A 147 20.92 -4.83 3.67
C HIS A 147 19.84 -5.81 3.14
N ARG A 148 18.57 -5.63 3.51
CA ARG A 148 17.49 -6.61 3.31
C ARG A 148 16.82 -6.58 1.95
N ASP A 149 16.97 -5.52 1.16
CA ASP A 149 16.44 -5.51 -0.21
C ASP A 149 17.43 -4.88 -1.20
N GLN A 150 18.44 -5.67 -1.59
CA GLN A 150 19.19 -5.42 -2.83
C GLN A 150 18.29 -5.57 -4.09
N LEU A 151 17.05 -6.05 -3.94
CA LEU A 151 16.07 -6.25 -5.02
C LEU A 151 15.22 -5.02 -5.38
N CYS A 152 15.33 -3.88 -4.67
CA CYS A 152 14.53 -2.69 -4.98
C CYS A 152 14.80 -2.06 -6.37
N PHE A 153 15.74 -2.59 -7.15
CA PHE A 153 16.07 -2.13 -8.51
C PHE A 153 15.42 -2.91 -9.65
N SER A 154 14.80 -4.07 -9.39
CA SER A 154 14.01 -4.71 -10.45
C SER A 154 12.64 -4.05 -10.52
N VAL A 155 12.53 -3.03 -11.36
CA VAL A 155 11.25 -2.57 -11.91
C VAL A 155 10.55 -3.80 -12.47
N SER A 156 9.57 -4.34 -11.76
CA SER A 156 8.71 -5.36 -12.34
C SER A 156 7.89 -4.68 -13.44
N ALA A 157 8.33 -4.91 -14.66
CA ALA A 157 7.57 -4.70 -15.88
C ALA A 157 6.31 -5.57 -15.84
N ASP A 158 5.27 -5.12 -15.14
CA ASP A 158 3.97 -5.76 -15.23
C ASP A 158 2.83 -4.76 -14.91
N ARG A 159 2.81 -3.70 -15.70
CA ARG A 159 1.64 -2.89 -16.09
C ARG A 159 2.16 -1.82 -17.04
N GLY A 160 1.72 -1.89 -18.29
CA GLY A 160 2.13 -1.00 -19.37
C GLY A 160 1.72 0.45 -19.15
N ASP A 161 2.41 1.12 -18.23
CA ASP A 161 2.41 2.56 -18.08
C ASP A 161 3.86 3.03 -18.13
N HIS A 162 4.10 4.14 -18.83
CA HIS A 162 5.43 4.70 -19.11
C HIS A 162 6.10 5.23 -17.83
N CYS A 163 6.48 4.36 -16.90
CA CYS A 163 7.47 4.71 -15.88
C CYS A 163 8.84 4.39 -16.47
N GLY A 164 9.59 5.44 -16.83
CA GLY A 164 10.92 5.32 -17.44
C GLY A 164 11.77 4.30 -16.70
N GLU A 165 12.28 3.32 -17.43
CA GLU A 165 13.27 2.36 -16.96
C GLU A 165 14.41 3.16 -16.31
N THR A 166 14.72 2.91 -15.04
CA THR A 166 15.90 3.48 -14.39
C THR A 166 17.12 3.03 -15.20
N THR A 167 17.84 3.98 -15.79
CA THR A 167 19.00 3.66 -16.62
C THR A 167 20.13 3.08 -15.76
N SER A 168 21.07 2.36 -16.40
CA SER A 168 22.30 1.89 -15.74
C SER A 168 23.06 3.02 -15.03
N GLU A 169 22.97 4.24 -15.56
CA GLU A 169 23.58 5.45 -15.00
C GLU A 169 22.88 5.90 -13.71
N ASP A 170 21.54 5.93 -13.69
CA ASP A 170 20.76 6.24 -12.48
C ASP A 170 21.08 5.27 -11.35
N GLN A 171 21.30 3.98 -11.67
CA GLN A 171 21.66 2.96 -10.69
C GLN A 171 23.06 3.20 -10.09
N GLN A 172 24.02 3.60 -10.91
CA GLN A 172 25.38 3.93 -10.45
C GLN A 172 25.37 5.17 -9.54
N GLU A 173 24.56 6.18 -9.88
CA GLU A 173 24.42 7.40 -9.08
C GLU A 173 23.83 7.10 -7.69
N VAL A 174 22.77 6.28 -7.61
CA VAL A 174 22.19 5.88 -6.32
C VAL A 174 23.21 5.16 -5.44
N GLN A 175 23.99 4.24 -6.02
CA GLN A 175 25.02 3.50 -5.28
C GLN A 175 26.13 4.41 -4.76
N LEU A 176 26.51 5.43 -5.54
CA LEU A 176 27.49 6.43 -5.14
C LEU A 176 26.97 7.26 -3.96
N ILE A 177 25.76 7.80 -4.07
CA ILE A 177 25.12 8.62 -3.02
C ILE A 177 24.98 7.80 -1.73
N HIS A 178 24.48 6.56 -1.82
CA HIS A 178 24.32 5.69 -0.66
C HIS A 178 25.65 5.42 0.07
N ARG A 179 26.76 5.23 -0.68
CA ARG A 179 28.10 5.09 -0.06
C ARG A 179 28.50 6.37 0.66
N THR A 180 28.33 7.52 0.03
CA THR A 180 28.69 8.83 0.63
C THR A 180 27.92 9.07 1.92
N LEU A 181 26.61 8.80 1.94
CA LEU A 181 25.77 8.96 3.13
C LEU A 181 26.20 8.03 4.29
N ARG A 182 26.71 6.84 3.99
CA ARG A 182 27.28 5.93 4.99
C ARG A 182 28.52 6.49 5.68
N TYR A 183 29.41 7.13 4.92
CA TYR A 183 30.64 7.70 5.47
C TYR A 183 30.41 9.04 6.18
N ALA A 184 29.38 9.79 5.81
CA ALA A 184 29.04 11.07 6.45
C ALA A 184 28.37 10.93 7.84
N GLY A 185 27.83 9.75 8.16
CA GLY A 185 27.22 9.46 9.46
C GLY A 185 28.13 8.71 10.45
N SER A 186 29.42 8.57 10.15
CA SER A 186 30.45 7.94 11.01
C SER A 186 31.26 8.97 11.78
#